data_AF-A0A2M6X4Y1-F1
#
_entry.id   AF-A0A2M6X4Y1-F1
#
_cell.length_a   1.000
_cell.length_b   1.000
_cell.length_c   1.000
_cell.angle_alpha   90.00
_cell.angle_beta   90.00
_cell.angle_gamma   90.00
#
_symmetry.space_group_name_H-M   'P 1'
#
loop_
_entity.id
_entity.type
_entity.pdbx_description
1 polymer ?
#
loop_
_entity_poly.entity_id
_entity_poly.type
_entity_poly.pdbx_seq_one_letter_code
_entity_poly.pdbx_strand_id
1 'polypeptide(L)'
;MKQVLLNAKWIEWMSQAFLELLERYRGQIKGVGGMTMGADPIVTAVSLRSSQNGWPLNGFYIRKEPKSHGTSRWVEGLKNFSVGDKVIIMEDVVTTGGSSLKAVERAEEAGLQVLGIIACVDREEGGREKIEERGLRFHSLTTKSEILAR
;
A
#
# COMPACT_ATOMS: atom_id res chain seq x y z
N MET A 1 -7.15 4.42 -13.19
CA MET A 1 -7.19 4.24 -11.72
C MET A 1 -7.34 5.55 -10.95
N LYS A 2 -6.49 6.57 -11.16
CA LYS A 2 -6.57 7.86 -10.45
C LYS A 2 -7.96 8.53 -10.45
N GLN A 3 -8.68 8.51 -11.58
CA GLN A 3 -10.05 9.05 -11.66
C GLN A 3 -11.04 8.37 -10.70
N VAL A 4 -10.84 7.09 -10.42
CA VAL A 4 -11.64 6.33 -9.45
C VAL A 4 -11.20 6.68 -8.04
N LEU A 5 -9.89 6.64 -7.76
CA LEU A 5 -9.34 6.87 -6.42
C LEU A 5 -9.49 8.31 -5.91
N LEU A 6 -9.63 9.29 -6.82
CA LEU A 6 -9.85 10.69 -6.48
C LEU A 6 -11.33 11.10 -6.55
N ASN A 7 -12.23 10.17 -6.86
CA ASN A 7 -13.66 10.42 -6.79
C ASN A 7 -14.17 10.17 -5.37
N ALA A 8 -14.86 11.15 -4.80
CA ALA A 8 -15.33 11.12 -3.41
C ALA A 8 -16.21 9.89 -3.08
N LYS A 9 -17.07 9.46 -4.02
CA LYS A 9 -17.93 8.29 -3.82
C LYS A 9 -17.16 6.98 -3.96
N TRP A 10 -16.32 6.86 -4.98
CA TRP A 10 -15.63 5.61 -5.25
C TRP A 10 -14.54 5.31 -4.23
N ILE A 11 -13.80 6.33 -3.75
CA ILE A 11 -12.76 6.12 -2.74
C ILE A 11 -13.32 5.58 -1.42
N GLU A 12 -14.56 5.92 -1.10
CA GLU A 12 -15.28 5.36 0.03
C GLU A 12 -15.36 3.82 -0.08
N TRP A 13 -15.83 3.32 -1.23
CA TRP A 13 -15.96 1.89 -1.47
C TRP A 13 -14.61 1.19 -1.59
N MET A 14 -13.64 1.85 -2.26
CA MET A 14 -12.28 1.32 -2.37
C MET A 14 -11.65 1.14 -1.00
N SER A 15 -11.72 2.15 -0.11
CA SER A 15 -11.16 2.05 1.24
C SER A 15 -11.78 0.94 2.07
N GLN A 16 -13.09 0.67 1.90
CA GLN A 16 -13.76 -0.46 2.53
C GLN A 16 -13.19 -1.79 2.02
N ALA A 17 -13.08 -1.96 0.70
CA ALA A 17 -12.58 -3.18 0.10
C ALA A 17 -11.10 -3.45 0.46
N PHE A 18 -10.26 -2.41 0.53
CA PHE A 18 -8.90 -2.53 1.04
C PHE A 18 -8.87 -2.95 2.51
N LEU A 19 -9.73 -2.39 3.35
CA LEU A 19 -9.78 -2.74 4.77
C LEU A 19 -10.20 -4.20 4.97
N GLU A 20 -11.13 -4.72 4.17
CA GLU A 20 -11.51 -6.14 4.16
C GLU A 20 -10.33 -7.04 3.78
N LEU A 21 -9.53 -6.66 2.80
CA LEU A 21 -8.28 -7.38 2.50
C LEU A 21 -7.23 -7.25 3.60
N LEU A 22 -7.26 -6.18 4.40
CA LEU A 22 -6.34 -6.00 5.53
C LEU A 22 -6.72 -6.82 6.75
N GLU A 23 -7.96 -7.26 6.91
CA GLU A 23 -8.41 -8.04 8.09
C GLU A 23 -7.56 -9.30 8.35
N ARG A 24 -7.00 -9.91 7.30
CA ARG A 24 -6.03 -11.02 7.40
C ARG A 24 -4.70 -10.65 8.06
N TYR A 25 -4.46 -9.37 8.32
CA TYR A 25 -3.33 -8.79 9.06
C TYR A 25 -3.76 -8.10 10.37
N ARG A 26 -5.03 -8.19 10.78
CA ARG A 26 -5.52 -7.56 12.00
C ARG A 26 -4.70 -8.01 13.21
N GLY A 27 -4.33 -7.03 14.04
CA GLY A 27 -3.46 -7.23 15.22
C GLY A 27 -1.98 -7.46 14.92
N GLN A 28 -1.57 -7.54 13.65
CA GLN A 28 -0.17 -7.76 13.27
C GLN A 28 0.51 -6.50 12.76
N ILE A 29 -0.21 -5.59 12.12
CA ILE A 29 0.35 -4.40 11.46
C ILE A 29 0.03 -3.11 12.22
N LYS A 30 0.95 -2.15 12.13
CA LYS A 30 0.83 -0.82 12.73
C LYS A 30 0.33 0.23 11.74
N GLY A 31 0.48 -0.02 10.45
CA GLY A 31 0.10 0.94 9.43
C GLY A 31 0.25 0.46 8.00
N VAL A 32 -0.06 1.37 7.09
CA VAL A 32 -0.12 1.16 5.65
C VAL A 32 0.58 2.32 4.95
N GLY A 33 1.19 2.06 3.81
CA GLY A 33 1.85 3.11 3.03
C GLY A 33 2.13 2.69 1.61
N GLY A 34 2.72 3.57 0.81
CA GLY A 34 3.03 3.22 -0.58
C GLY A 34 3.74 4.33 -1.33
N MET A 35 4.11 4.03 -2.57
CA MET A 35 4.80 4.99 -3.44
C MET A 35 3.82 6.07 -3.94
N THR A 36 4.22 7.32 -3.80
CA THR A 36 3.47 8.46 -4.33
C THR A 36 3.41 8.42 -5.87
N MET A 37 2.36 8.92 -6.54
CA MET A 37 1.11 9.50 -6.00
C MET A 37 -0.06 8.51 -6.05
N GLY A 38 0.14 7.29 -6.57
CA GLY A 38 -0.94 6.31 -6.75
C GLY A 38 -1.50 5.81 -5.43
N ALA A 39 -0.62 5.58 -4.45
CA ALA A 39 -0.99 5.09 -3.13
C ALA A 39 -1.64 6.15 -2.23
N ASP A 40 -1.34 7.44 -2.44
CA ASP A 40 -1.67 8.51 -1.48
C ASP A 40 -3.18 8.58 -1.14
N PRO A 41 -4.11 8.53 -2.11
CA PRO A 41 -5.55 8.54 -1.81
C PRO A 41 -5.99 7.28 -1.05
N ILE A 42 -5.42 6.11 -1.40
CA ILE A 42 -5.75 4.82 -0.80
C ILE A 42 -5.31 4.82 0.67
N VAL A 43 -4.04 5.15 0.92
CA VAL A 43 -3.44 5.19 2.26
C VAL A 43 -4.20 6.15 3.17
N THR A 44 -4.52 7.35 2.67
CA THR A 44 -5.30 8.34 3.43
C THR A 44 -6.67 7.80 3.79
N ALA A 45 -7.41 7.27 2.81
CA ALA A 45 -8.78 6.81 3.00
C ALA A 45 -8.85 5.56 3.89
N VAL A 46 -7.91 4.62 3.73
CA VAL A 46 -7.83 3.43 4.60
C VAL A 46 -7.44 3.80 6.01
N SER A 47 -6.48 4.71 6.22
CA SER A 47 -6.12 5.18 7.57
C SER A 47 -7.33 5.79 8.28
N LEU A 48 -8.08 6.68 7.60
CA LEU A 48 -9.33 7.25 8.13
C LEU A 48 -10.36 6.17 8.48
N ARG A 49 -10.67 5.29 7.52
CA ARG A 49 -11.70 4.25 7.70
C ARG A 49 -11.33 3.23 8.78
N SER A 50 -10.05 2.86 8.86
CA SER A 50 -9.55 1.92 9.86
C SER A 50 -9.77 2.45 11.29
N SER A 51 -9.54 3.76 11.48
CA SER A 51 -9.81 4.45 12.75
C SER A 51 -11.30 4.43 13.10
N GLN A 52 -12.18 4.69 12.13
CA GLN A 52 -13.63 4.61 12.31
C GLN A 52 -14.11 3.21 12.69
N ASN A 53 -13.42 2.17 12.24
CA ASN A 53 -13.73 0.76 12.52
C ASN A 53 -13.01 0.21 13.77
N GLY A 54 -12.48 1.08 14.64
CA GLY A 54 -11.85 0.68 15.90
C GLY A 54 -10.49 -0.02 15.74
N TRP A 55 -9.87 0.08 14.57
CA TRP A 55 -8.55 -0.47 14.28
C TRP A 55 -7.67 0.59 13.60
N PRO A 56 -7.19 1.61 14.34
CA PRO A 56 -6.46 2.72 13.75
C PRO A 56 -5.11 2.27 13.17
N LEU A 57 -4.98 2.38 11.85
CA LEU A 57 -3.75 2.14 11.10
C LEU A 57 -3.12 3.47 10.69
N ASN A 58 -1.84 3.65 11.03
CA ASN A 58 -1.09 4.85 10.65
C ASN A 58 -0.77 4.83 9.14
N GLY A 59 -0.85 5.98 8.49
CA GLY A 59 -0.42 6.16 7.09
C GLY A 59 1.02 6.63 6.97
N PHE A 60 1.73 6.17 5.93
CA PHE A 60 3.01 6.74 5.48
C PHE A 60 3.08 6.80 3.95
N TYR A 61 3.90 7.71 3.42
CA TYR A 61 4.11 7.85 1.97
C TYR A 61 5.58 7.69 1.64
N ILE A 62 5.87 7.06 0.50
CA ILE A 62 7.21 6.93 -0.03
C ILE A 62 7.34 7.87 -1.23
N ARG A 63 8.30 8.78 -1.15
CA ARG A 63 8.61 9.74 -2.20
C ARG A 63 9.32 9.06 -3.37
N LYS A 64 9.12 9.60 -4.57
CA LYS A 64 9.89 9.20 -5.77
C LYS A 64 11.34 9.68 -5.74
N GLU A 65 11.59 10.77 -5.01
CA GLU A 65 12.89 11.42 -4.87
C GLU A 65 13.19 11.69 -3.40
N PRO A 66 14.46 11.57 -2.99
CA PRO A 66 14.82 11.77 -1.59
C PRO A 66 14.71 13.25 -1.21
N LYS A 67 14.38 13.52 0.06
CA LYS A 67 14.61 14.83 0.66
C LYS A 67 16.09 15.17 0.59
N SER A 68 16.37 16.46 0.42
CA SER A 68 17.73 16.99 0.45
C SER A 68 18.45 16.61 1.75
N HIS A 69 17.79 16.72 2.92
CA HIS A 69 18.39 16.50 4.24
C HIS A 69 17.47 15.68 5.18
N GLY A 70 18.07 14.87 6.07
CA GLY A 70 17.37 14.09 7.12
C GLY A 70 17.64 12.58 7.08
N THR A 71 17.32 11.88 8.17
CA THR A 71 17.55 10.43 8.34
C THR A 71 16.53 9.55 7.59
N SER A 72 15.32 10.06 7.34
CA SER A 72 14.29 9.36 6.57
C SER A 72 13.99 10.11 5.27
N ARG A 73 14.93 10.01 4.33
CA ARG A 73 14.89 10.82 3.10
C ARG A 73 13.71 10.49 2.18
N TRP A 74 13.19 9.27 2.27
CA TRP A 74 12.16 8.78 1.35
C TRP A 74 10.77 8.74 1.96
N VAL A 75 10.65 8.62 3.29
CA VAL A 75 9.38 8.27 3.94
C VAL A 75 8.80 9.47 4.70
N GLU A 76 7.57 9.84 4.36
CA GLU A 76 6.75 10.78 5.11
C GLU A 76 5.88 10.04 6.12
N GLY A 77 5.69 10.60 7.33
CA GLY A 77 4.87 9.98 8.38
C GLY A 77 5.59 8.95 9.25
N LEU A 78 6.90 8.72 9.02
CA LEU A 78 7.68 7.70 9.75
C LEU A 78 7.70 7.90 11.29
N LYS A 79 7.53 9.13 11.79
CA LYS A 79 7.48 9.41 13.24
C LYS A 79 6.35 8.70 13.98
N ASN A 80 5.36 8.17 13.26
CA ASN A 80 4.25 7.40 13.81
C ASN A 80 4.59 5.90 13.98
N PHE A 81 5.84 5.51 13.72
CA PHE A 81 6.31 4.13 13.70
C PHE A 81 7.61 3.97 14.50
N SER A 82 7.78 2.78 15.06
CA SER A 82 9.01 2.29 15.67
C SER A 82 9.74 1.35 14.71
N VAL A 83 11.05 1.18 14.91
CA VAL A 83 11.82 0.18 14.17
C VAL A 83 11.24 -1.22 14.43
N GLY A 84 11.05 -1.99 13.36
CA GLY A 84 10.43 -3.31 13.39
C GLY A 84 8.91 -3.30 13.29
N ASP A 85 8.26 -2.12 13.28
CA ASP A 85 6.81 -2.06 13.08
C ASP A 85 6.42 -2.66 11.73
N LYS A 86 5.42 -3.55 11.79
CA LYS A 86 4.94 -4.28 10.62
C LYS A 86 3.96 -3.45 9.83
N VAL A 87 4.10 -3.43 8.51
CA VAL A 87 3.30 -2.61 7.62
C VAL A 87 2.91 -3.35 6.33
N ILE A 88 1.91 -2.81 5.64
CA ILE A 88 1.50 -3.24 4.29
C ILE A 88 1.74 -2.12 3.29
N ILE A 89 2.25 -2.48 2.12
CA ILE A 89 2.38 -1.56 0.99
C ILE A 89 1.09 -1.57 0.17
N MET A 90 0.59 -0.40 -0.20
CA MET A 90 -0.58 -0.19 -1.03
C MET A 90 -0.18 0.35 -2.39
N GLU A 91 -0.84 -0.16 -3.42
CA GLU A 91 -0.64 0.25 -4.82
C GLU A 91 -1.97 0.50 -5.52
N ASP A 92 -1.97 1.40 -6.50
CA ASP A 92 -3.13 1.60 -7.34
C ASP A 92 -3.19 0.52 -8.45
N VAL A 93 -2.08 0.29 -9.14
CA VAL A 93 -1.98 -0.74 -10.18
C VAL A 93 -0.61 -1.40 -10.13
N VAL A 94 -0.59 -2.73 -10.12
CA VAL A 94 0.65 -3.51 -10.25
C VAL A 94 0.74 -4.07 -11.66
N THR A 95 1.84 -3.77 -12.36
CA THR A 95 2.21 -4.35 -13.65
C THR A 95 3.33 -5.37 -13.48
N THR A 96 4.58 -4.92 -13.51
CA THR A 96 5.78 -5.75 -13.37
C THR A 96 6.30 -5.82 -11.93
N GLY A 97 5.62 -5.17 -10.97
CA GLY A 97 6.00 -5.13 -9.55
C GLY A 97 7.20 -4.24 -9.20
N GLY A 98 7.88 -3.61 -10.18
CA GLY A 98 9.10 -2.84 -9.93
C GLY A 98 8.92 -1.64 -8.98
N SER A 99 7.84 -0.87 -9.15
CA SER A 99 7.51 0.24 -8.23
C SER A 99 7.24 -0.26 -6.82
N SER A 100 6.50 -1.36 -6.72
CA SER A 100 6.03 -1.95 -5.46
C SER A 100 7.21 -2.48 -4.65
N LEU A 101 8.15 -3.18 -5.30
CA LEU A 101 9.37 -3.66 -4.65
C LEU A 101 10.30 -2.51 -4.23
N LYS A 102 10.41 -1.45 -5.05
CA LYS A 102 11.15 -0.24 -4.64
C LYS A 102 10.50 0.41 -3.42
N ALA A 103 9.17 0.41 -3.32
CA ALA A 103 8.48 0.90 -2.14
C ALA A 103 8.78 0.04 -0.90
N VAL A 104 8.81 -1.29 -1.05
CA VAL A 104 9.22 -2.22 0.01
C VAL A 104 10.63 -1.88 0.51
N GLU A 105 11.60 -1.78 -0.40
CA GLU A 105 12.99 -1.45 -0.07
C GLU A 105 13.09 -0.16 0.72
N ARG A 106 12.39 0.91 0.31
CA ARG A 106 12.40 2.19 1.04
C ARG A 106 11.76 2.12 2.41
N ALA A 107 10.71 1.30 2.59
CA ALA A 107 10.09 1.10 3.89
C ALA A 107 11.03 0.32 4.83
N GLU A 108 11.71 -0.71 4.33
CA GLU A 108 12.66 -1.50 5.10
C GLU A 108 13.95 -0.73 5.44
N GLU A 109 14.48 0.06 4.51
CA GLU A 109 15.59 1.02 4.78
C GLU A 109 15.21 2.03 5.87
N ALA A 110 13.93 2.35 5.99
CA ALA A 110 13.38 3.22 7.04
C ALA A 110 13.11 2.47 8.37
N GLY A 111 13.43 1.18 8.44
CA GLY A 111 13.30 0.35 9.64
C GLY A 111 11.94 -0.32 9.82
N LEU A 112 11.06 -0.30 8.82
CA LEU A 112 9.75 -0.97 8.89
C LEU A 112 9.86 -2.42 8.38
N GLN A 113 8.99 -3.30 8.88
CA GLN A 113 8.89 -4.67 8.38
C GLN A 113 7.69 -4.81 7.44
N VAL A 114 7.94 -5.01 6.13
CA VAL A 114 6.83 -5.17 5.18
C VAL A 114 6.34 -6.60 5.15
N LEU A 115 5.05 -6.82 5.43
CA LEU A 115 4.44 -8.17 5.41
C LEU A 115 3.85 -8.56 4.05
N GLY A 116 3.59 -7.58 3.18
CA GLY A 116 2.97 -7.83 1.89
C GLY A 116 2.53 -6.54 1.19
N ILE A 117 1.96 -6.73 0.00
CA ILE A 117 1.49 -5.68 -0.90
C ILE A 117 0.03 -5.94 -1.25
N ILE A 118 -0.78 -4.89 -1.22
CA ILE A 118 -2.19 -4.91 -1.66
C ILE A 118 -2.38 -3.87 -2.76
N ALA A 119 -2.94 -4.28 -3.90
CA ALA A 119 -3.21 -3.39 -5.04
C ALA A 119 -4.70 -3.27 -5.35
N CYS A 120 -5.14 -2.17 -5.99
CA CYS A 120 -6.48 -2.15 -6.56
C CYS A 120 -6.59 -3.15 -7.72
N VAL A 121 -5.63 -3.08 -8.66
CA VAL A 121 -5.65 -3.88 -9.88
C VAL A 121 -4.31 -4.58 -10.07
N ASP A 122 -4.35 -5.90 -10.18
CA ASP A 122 -3.26 -6.68 -10.76
C ASP A 122 -3.43 -6.73 -12.28
N ARG A 123 -2.43 -6.28 -13.02
CA ARG A 123 -2.45 -6.30 -14.50
C ARG A 123 -2.08 -7.65 -15.09
N GLU A 124 -1.62 -8.59 -14.27
CA GLU A 124 -1.18 -9.93 -14.69
C GLU A 124 -0.04 -9.84 -15.73
N GLU A 125 0.90 -8.92 -15.48
CA GLU A 125 2.07 -8.64 -16.32
C GLU A 125 3.38 -9.05 -15.64
N GLY A 126 3.34 -10.10 -14.79
CA GLY A 126 4.51 -10.65 -14.08
C GLY A 126 4.78 -10.06 -12.69
N GLY A 127 3.95 -9.12 -12.23
CA GLY A 127 4.16 -8.42 -10.96
C GLY A 127 3.95 -9.29 -9.74
N ARG A 128 2.94 -10.17 -9.76
CA ARG A 128 2.64 -11.12 -8.67
C ARG A 128 3.84 -12.02 -8.41
N GLU A 129 4.30 -12.68 -9.46
CA GLU A 129 5.39 -13.65 -9.43
C GLU A 129 6.64 -13.00 -8.86
N LYS A 130 6.99 -11.80 -9.36
CA LYS A 130 8.16 -11.06 -8.90
C LYS A 130 8.07 -10.64 -7.43
N ILE A 131 6.87 -10.30 -6.94
CA ILE A 131 6.66 -9.94 -5.52
C ILE A 131 6.76 -11.19 -4.63
N GLU A 132 6.15 -12.29 -5.06
CA GLU A 132 6.11 -13.56 -4.32
C GLU A 132 7.48 -14.26 -4.30
N GLU A 133 8.31 -14.11 -5.35
CA GLU A 133 9.72 -14.55 -5.38
C GLU A 133 10.58 -13.87 -4.30
N ARG A 134 10.21 -12.66 -3.88
CA ARG A 134 10.83 -11.96 -2.74
C ARG A 134 10.32 -12.49 -1.39
N GLY A 135 9.44 -13.49 -1.39
CA GLY A 135 8.81 -14.03 -0.18
C GLY A 135 7.75 -13.09 0.44
N LEU A 136 7.24 -12.13 -0.33
CA LEU A 136 6.19 -11.23 0.11
C LEU A 136 4.82 -11.73 -0.35
N ARG A 137 3.78 -11.49 0.46
CA ARG A 137 2.41 -11.79 0.05
C ARG A 137 1.88 -10.71 -0.89
N PHE A 138 1.18 -11.10 -1.95
CA PHE A 138 0.52 -10.17 -2.87
C PHE A 138 -0.99 -10.44 -2.97
N HIS A 139 -1.78 -9.40 -2.75
CA HIS A 139 -3.22 -9.41 -2.95
C HIS A 139 -3.64 -8.26 -3.86
N SER A 140 -4.74 -8.45 -4.59
CA SER A 140 -5.38 -7.39 -5.36
C SER A 140 -6.89 -7.42 -5.14
N LEU A 141 -7.56 -6.28 -5.30
CA LEU A 141 -9.02 -6.22 -5.27
C LEU A 141 -9.64 -6.84 -6.53
N THR A 142 -8.93 -6.74 -7.65
CA THR A 142 -9.32 -7.40 -8.89
C THR A 142 -8.11 -7.64 -9.80
N THR A 143 -8.29 -8.44 -10.85
CA THR A 143 -7.30 -8.65 -11.90
C THR A 143 -7.77 -8.07 -13.24
N LYS A 144 -6.83 -7.90 -14.18
CA LYS A 144 -7.13 -7.51 -15.57
C LYS A 144 -8.11 -8.50 -16.19
N SER A 145 -7.89 -9.81 -16.02
CA SER A 145 -8.78 -10.85 -16.53
C SER A 145 -10.20 -10.73 -16.01
N GLU A 146 -10.39 -10.47 -14.71
CA GLU A 146 -11.72 -10.28 -14.10
C GLU A 146 -12.44 -9.05 -14.62
N ILE A 147 -11.71 -7.95 -14.86
CA ILE A 147 -12.28 -6.73 -15.43
C ILE A 147 -12.74 -6.97 -16.87
N LEU A 148 -11.95 -7.70 -17.67
CA LEU A 148 -12.24 -7.96 -19.08
C LEU A 148 -13.33 -9.02 -19.30
N ALA A 149 -13.66 -9.82 -18.28
CA ALA A 149 -14.70 -10.82 -18.32
C ALA A 149 -16.13 -10.26 -18.07
N ARG A 150 -16.26 -8.94 -17.90
CA ARG A 150 -17.52 -8.22 -17.65
C ARG A 150 -17.89 -7.33 -18.83
#